data_AF-A0ABD2P019-F1
#
_entry.id   AF-A0ABD2P019-F1
#
_cell.length_a   1.000
_cell.length_b   1.000
_cell.length_c   1.000
_cell.angle_alpha   90.00
_cell.angle_beta   90.00
_cell.angle_gamma   90.00
#
_symmetry.space_group_name_H-M   'P 1'
#
loop_
_entity.id
_entity.type
_entity.pdbx_description
1 polymer ?
#
loop_
_entity_poly.entity_id
_entity_poly.type
_entity_poly.pdbx_seq_one_letter_code
_entity_poly.pdbx_strand_id
1 'polypeptide(L)'
;MNLKAERPTRKQRWMTDDILDLMTEGALHRNKNPEQYRRLNTEVRARIKRAKADWYSQECTEIEEFGRKYDMFNLHKKVKQNTGLQEWQATNGLVDESGKNILAHTMERICGATLC
;
A
#
# COMPACT_ATOMS: atom_id res chain seq x y z
N MET A 1 -29.56 4.18 -17.68
CA MET A 1 -28.73 4.59 -16.54
C MET A 1 -27.27 4.31 -16.87
N ASN A 2 -26.42 5.34 -16.88
CA ASN A 2 -25.00 5.22 -17.25
C ASN A 2 -24.18 5.05 -15.95
N LEU A 3 -23.98 3.81 -15.51
CA LEU A 3 -23.12 3.49 -14.37
C LEU A 3 -21.66 3.70 -14.81
N LYS A 4 -21.14 4.92 -14.66
CA LYS A 4 -19.70 5.14 -14.78
C LYS A 4 -19.02 4.44 -13.61
N ALA A 5 -18.05 3.59 -13.89
CA ALA A 5 -17.23 3.00 -12.85
C ALA A 5 -16.40 4.11 -12.19
N GLU A 6 -16.52 4.26 -10.88
CA GLU A 6 -15.70 5.20 -10.11
C GLU A 6 -14.25 4.69 -10.04
N ARG A 7 -13.28 5.62 -10.07
CA ARG A 7 -11.85 5.26 -10.01
C ARG A 7 -11.52 4.75 -8.60
N PRO A 8 -10.94 3.55 -8.45
CA PRO A 8 -10.58 3.05 -7.14
C PRO A 8 -9.46 3.88 -6.51
N THR A 9 -9.52 4.06 -5.19
CA THR A 9 -8.48 4.76 -4.44
C THR A 9 -7.21 3.92 -4.31
N ARG A 10 -6.05 4.58 -4.30
CA ARG A 10 -4.75 3.91 -4.15
C ARG A 10 -4.61 3.39 -2.71
N LYS A 11 -4.76 2.07 -2.52
CA LYS A 11 -4.64 1.42 -1.20
C LYS A 11 -3.23 0.95 -0.88
N GLN A 12 -2.46 0.61 -1.91
CA GLN A 12 -1.15 -0.01 -1.78
C GLN A 12 -0.07 0.86 -2.42
N ARG A 13 1.13 0.89 -1.84
CA ARG A 13 2.23 1.77 -2.32
C ARG A 13 2.71 1.42 -3.72
N TRP A 14 2.67 0.14 -4.08
CA TRP A 14 3.04 -0.38 -5.41
C TRP A 14 1.97 -0.14 -6.50
N MET A 15 0.76 0.33 -6.16
CA MET A 15 -0.26 0.59 -7.18
C MET A 15 0.11 1.83 -8.00
N THR A 16 0.15 1.69 -9.31
CA THR A 16 0.36 2.79 -10.27
C THR A 16 -0.98 3.31 -10.82
N ASP A 17 -0.97 4.53 -11.35
CA ASP A 17 -2.16 5.13 -11.98
C ASP A 17 -2.69 4.27 -13.14
N ASP A 18 -1.81 3.71 -13.95
CA ASP A 18 -2.15 2.79 -15.04
C ASP A 18 -2.97 1.57 -14.56
N ILE A 19 -2.61 0.99 -13.41
CA ILE A 19 -3.34 -0.15 -12.86
C ILE A 19 -4.75 0.28 -12.45
N LEU A 20 -4.88 1.45 -11.81
CA LEU A 20 -6.17 1.98 -11.38
C LEU A 20 -7.07 2.27 -12.59
N ASP A 21 -6.50 2.84 -13.64
CA ASP A 21 -7.22 3.21 -14.85
C ASP A 21 -7.72 1.96 -15.60
N LEU A 22 -6.89 0.92 -15.70
CA LEU A 22 -7.29 -0.36 -16.29
C LEU A 22 -8.32 -1.13 -15.45
N MET A 23 -8.28 -1.00 -14.13
CA MET A 23 -9.32 -1.54 -13.25
C MET A 23 -10.65 -0.84 -13.50
N THR A 24 -10.64 0.48 -13.66
CA THR A 24 -11.84 1.27 -14.03
C THR A 24 -12.36 0.88 -15.40
N GLU A 25 -11.48 0.74 -16.40
CA GLU A 25 -11.85 0.27 -17.74
C GLU A 25 -12.47 -1.14 -17.69
N GLY A 26 -11.83 -2.07 -17.00
CA GLY A 26 -12.33 -3.44 -16.81
C GLY A 26 -13.73 -3.46 -16.19
N ALA A 27 -14.01 -2.61 -15.21
CA ALA A 27 -15.32 -2.52 -14.58
C ALA A 27 -16.44 -2.16 -15.58
N LEU A 28 -16.14 -1.38 -16.63
CA LEU A 28 -17.12 -1.02 -17.68
C LEU A 28 -17.53 -2.22 -18.55
N HIS A 29 -16.68 -3.24 -18.66
CA HIS A 29 -16.89 -4.41 -19.54
C HIS A 29 -17.47 -5.63 -18.82
N ARG A 30 -17.49 -5.66 -17.47
CA ARG A 30 -17.84 -6.83 -16.65
C ARG A 30 -19.15 -7.54 -17.03
N ASN A 31 -20.18 -6.78 -17.40
CA ASN A 31 -21.50 -7.31 -17.80
C ASN A 31 -21.86 -7.02 -19.26
N LYS A 32 -20.94 -6.44 -20.04
CA LYS A 32 -21.20 -6.01 -21.43
C LYS A 32 -20.42 -6.83 -22.45
N ASN A 33 -19.15 -7.10 -22.16
CA ASN A 33 -18.28 -7.84 -23.05
C ASN A 33 -17.36 -8.75 -22.21
N PRO A 34 -17.74 -10.03 -22.02
CA PRO A 34 -17.00 -10.95 -21.16
C PRO A 34 -15.60 -11.26 -21.68
N GLU A 35 -15.39 -11.29 -23.00
CA GLU A 35 -14.06 -11.52 -23.57
C GLU A 35 -13.13 -10.33 -23.31
N GLN A 36 -13.61 -9.12 -23.55
CA GLN A 36 -12.84 -7.90 -23.28
C GLN A 36 -12.55 -7.75 -21.79
N TYR A 37 -13.52 -8.06 -20.91
CA TYR A 37 -13.28 -8.12 -19.47
C TYR A 37 -12.18 -9.13 -19.11
N ARG A 38 -12.20 -10.34 -19.68
CA ARG A 38 -11.20 -11.37 -19.42
C ARG A 38 -9.80 -10.92 -19.85
N ARG A 39 -9.69 -10.28 -21.02
CA ARG A 39 -8.43 -9.72 -21.54
C ARG A 39 -7.90 -8.62 -20.62
N LEU A 40 -8.73 -7.64 -20.28
CA LEU A 40 -8.36 -6.54 -19.37
C LEU A 40 -7.99 -7.06 -17.98
N ASN A 41 -8.73 -8.02 -17.44
CA ASN A 41 -8.43 -8.61 -16.13
C ASN A 41 -7.07 -9.36 -16.14
N THR A 42 -6.74 -10.04 -17.24
CA THR A 42 -5.42 -10.67 -17.42
C THR A 42 -4.31 -9.63 -17.43
N GLU A 43 -4.53 -8.54 -18.17
CA GLU A 43 -3.58 -7.44 -18.28
C GLU A 43 -3.37 -6.71 -16.95
N VAL A 44 -4.45 -6.41 -16.22
CA VAL A 44 -4.41 -5.84 -14.86
C VAL A 44 -3.58 -6.72 -13.94
N ARG A 45 -3.80 -8.03 -13.94
CA ARG A 45 -3.02 -8.97 -13.12
C ARG A 45 -1.54 -8.98 -13.49
N ALA A 46 -1.22 -8.92 -14.78
CA ALA A 46 0.17 -8.84 -15.25
C ALA A 46 0.85 -7.54 -14.78
N ARG A 47 0.17 -6.39 -14.91
CA ARG A 47 0.67 -5.11 -14.42
C ARG A 47 0.83 -5.05 -12.91
N ILE A 48 -0.12 -5.60 -12.15
CA ILE A 48 -0.01 -5.74 -10.69
C ILE A 48 1.23 -6.56 -10.33
N LYS A 49 1.48 -7.69 -11.02
CA LYS A 49 2.64 -8.54 -10.75
C LYS A 49 3.95 -7.78 -10.99
N ARG A 50 4.06 -7.04 -12.09
CA ARG A 50 5.25 -6.23 -12.41
C ARG A 50 5.44 -5.10 -11.41
N ALA A 51 4.42 -4.28 -11.17
CA ALA A 51 4.50 -3.16 -10.26
C ALA A 51 4.84 -3.59 -8.82
N LYS A 52 4.31 -4.73 -8.35
CA LYS A 52 4.74 -5.33 -7.07
C LYS A 52 6.22 -5.70 -7.09
N ALA A 53 6.66 -6.43 -8.11
CA ALA A 53 8.06 -6.87 -8.20
C ALA A 53 9.02 -5.67 -8.25
N ASP A 54 8.72 -4.66 -9.07
CA ASP A 54 9.52 -3.46 -9.21
C ASP A 54 9.59 -2.69 -7.89
N TRP A 55 8.45 -2.50 -7.22
CA TRP A 55 8.41 -1.84 -5.91
C TRP A 55 9.23 -2.60 -4.86
N TYR A 56 9.01 -3.91 -4.69
CA TYR A 56 9.79 -4.69 -3.72
C TYR A 56 11.28 -4.70 -4.05
N SER A 57 11.65 -4.76 -5.33
CA SER A 57 13.05 -4.68 -5.75
C SER A 57 13.68 -3.35 -5.35
N GLN A 58 13.01 -2.23 -5.60
CA GLN A 58 13.49 -0.90 -5.22
C GLN A 58 13.66 -0.78 -3.71
N GLU A 59 12.68 -1.24 -2.93
CA GLU A 59 12.76 -1.16 -1.48
C GLU A 59 13.87 -2.06 -0.91
N CYS A 60 14.13 -3.24 -1.50
CA CYS A 60 15.27 -4.06 -1.13
C CYS A 60 16.60 -3.37 -1.45
N THR A 61 16.73 -2.74 -2.62
CA THR A 61 17.92 -1.97 -2.98
C THR A 61 18.18 -0.83 -1.99
N GLU A 62 17.15 -0.12 -1.55
CA GLU A 62 17.27 0.95 -0.55
C GLU A 62 17.76 0.40 0.81
N ILE A 63 17.23 -0.75 1.25
CA ILE A 63 17.68 -1.42 2.48
C ILE A 63 19.16 -1.81 2.39
N GLU A 64 19.59 -2.37 1.26
CA GLU A 64 20.98 -2.72 1.01
C GLU A 64 21.90 -1.50 1.00
N GLU A 65 21.43 -0.35 0.49
CA GLU A 65 22.17 0.91 0.55
C GLU A 65 22.42 1.39 1.98
N PHE A 66 21.42 1.30 2.86
CA PHE A 66 21.63 1.62 4.27
C PHE A 66 22.67 0.69 4.90
N GLY A 67 22.64 -0.60 4.54
CA GLY A 67 23.66 -1.57 4.96
C GLY A 67 25.06 -1.17 4.49
N ARG A 68 25.22 -0.79 3.22
CA ARG A 68 26.48 -0.31 2.65
C ARG A 68 27.00 0.96 3.32
N LYS A 69 26.10 1.84 3.79
CA LYS A 69 26.41 3.09 4.49
C LYS A 69 26.63 2.90 6.00
N TYR A 70 26.57 1.66 6.51
CA TYR A 70 26.56 1.35 7.94
C TYR A 70 25.46 2.08 8.74
N ASP A 71 24.39 2.49 8.06
CA ASP A 71 23.24 3.18 8.66
C ASP A 71 22.24 2.15 9.20
N MET A 72 22.62 1.51 10.30
CA MET A 72 21.83 0.46 10.93
C MET A 72 20.47 0.96 11.40
N PHE A 73 20.39 2.23 11.83
CA PHE A 73 19.13 2.82 12.29
C PHE A 73 18.09 2.84 11.17
N ASN A 74 18.44 3.41 10.01
CA ASN A 74 17.51 3.49 8.89
C ASN A 74 17.25 2.12 8.25
N LEU A 75 18.25 1.24 8.22
CA LEU A 75 18.07 -0.16 7.81
C LEU A 75 16.99 -0.85 8.65
N HIS A 76 17.14 -0.86 9.97
CA HIS A 76 16.17 -1.50 10.87
C HIS A 76 14.78 -0.88 10.76
N LYS A 77 14.70 0.45 10.66
CA LYS A 77 13.44 1.17 10.47
C LYS A 77 12.74 0.75 9.18
N LYS A 78 13.47 0.71 8.07
CA LYS A 78 12.94 0.36 6.74
C LYS A 78 12.50 -1.10 6.67
N VAL A 79 13.29 -2.03 7.23
CA VAL A 79 12.92 -3.46 7.32
C VAL A 79 11.61 -3.65 8.09
N LYS A 80 11.43 -2.97 9.23
CA LYS A 80 10.16 -3.02 9.99
C LYS A 80 8.98 -2.48 9.19
N GLN A 81 9.17 -1.39 8.45
CA GLN A 81 8.13 -0.83 7.58
C GLN A 81 7.73 -1.79 6.45
N ASN A 82 8.69 -2.45 5.81
CA ASN A 82 8.44 -3.36 4.70
C ASN A 82 7.80 -4.69 5.10
N THR A 83 8.15 -5.20 6.28
CA THR A 83 7.63 -6.48 6.79
C THR A 83 6.26 -6.34 7.46
N GLY A 84 5.76 -5.11 7.62
CA GLY A 84 4.55 -4.84 8.41
C GLY A 84 4.75 -5.09 9.92
N LEU A 85 5.99 -5.33 10.36
CA LEU A 85 6.39 -5.47 11.76
C LEU A 85 6.61 -4.12 12.44
N GLN A 86 6.22 -3.02 11.79
CA GLN A 86 5.98 -1.77 12.48
C GLN A 86 4.74 -1.96 13.35
N GLU A 87 4.92 -2.68 14.46
CA GLU A 87 3.92 -2.82 15.50
C GLU A 87 3.43 -1.43 15.85
N TRP A 88 2.11 -1.31 15.94
CA TRP A 88 1.49 -0.13 16.53
C TRP A 88 2.03 -0.03 17.95
N GLN A 89 3.06 0.79 18.13
CA GLN A 89 3.45 1.21 19.45
C GLN A 89 2.29 2.08 19.90
N ALA A 90 1.35 1.46 20.62
CA ALA A 90 0.54 2.20 21.57
C ALA A 90 1.57 2.91 22.43
N THR A 91 1.84 4.18 22.12
CA THR A 91 2.66 5.02 22.97
C THR A 91 1.95 4.98 24.30
N ASN A 92 2.56 4.31 25.28
CA ASN A 92 2.14 4.46 26.67
C ASN A 92 2.17 5.96 26.92
N GLY A 93 0.97 6.56 26.95
CA GLY A 93 0.84 8.01 26.99
C GLY A 93 1.54 8.50 28.24
N LEU A 94 2.45 9.46 28.08
CA LEU A 94 2.88 10.25 29.22
C LEU A 94 1.63 11.00 29.70
N VAL A 95 1.10 10.55 30.82
CA VAL A 95 -0.02 11.19 31.52
C VAL A 95 0.56 12.15 32.54
N ASP A 96 -0.06 13.32 32.69
CA ASP A 96 0.23 14.19 33.81
C ASP A 96 -0.34 13.61 35.12
N GLU A 97 -0.07 14.27 36.25
CA GLU A 97 -0.57 13.89 37.57
C GLU A 97 -2.10 13.88 37.67
N SER A 98 -2.81 14.53 36.73
CA SER A 98 -4.27 14.53 36.61
C SER A 98 -4.83 13.45 35.68
N GLY A 99 -3.96 12.60 35.11
CA GLY A 99 -4.32 11.54 34.18
C GLY A 99 -4.54 12.01 32.73
N LYS A 100 -4.20 13.26 32.39
CA LYS A 100 -4.37 13.80 31.04
C LYS A 100 -3.17 13.46 30.18
N ASN A 101 -3.42 12.89 29.00
CA ASN A 101 -2.40 12.46 28.07
C ASN A 101 -1.74 13.67 27.39
N ILE A 102 -0.42 13.83 27.59
CA ILE A 102 0.36 14.98 27.11
C ILE A 102 0.72 14.83 25.61
N LEU A 103 0.70 13.60 25.09
CA LEU A 103 1.09 13.27 23.71
C LEU A 103 -0.12 13.06 22.77
N ALA A 104 -1.22 13.76 23.02
CA ALA A 104 -2.47 13.62 22.26
C ALA A 104 -2.45 14.29 20.87
N HIS A 105 -1.34 14.18 20.12
CA HIS A 105 -1.34 14.49 18.69
C HIS A 105 -1.34 13.18 17.89
N THR A 106 -2.54 12.81 17.47
CA THR A 106 -2.93 11.63 16.70
C THR A 106 -2.25 11.54 15.33
N MET A 107 -2.09 10.30 14.83
CA MET A 107 -2.08 10.01 13.39
C MET A 107 -3.09 8.90 13.09
N GLU A 108 -3.95 9.14 12.10
CA GLU A 108 -5.12 8.34 11.77
C GLU A 108 -4.76 6.95 11.20
N ARG A 109 -5.70 6.03 11.45
CA ARG A 109 -5.69 4.60 11.08
C ARG A 109 -5.50 4.41 9.57
N ILE A 110 -4.42 3.76 9.14
CA ILE A 110 -4.44 2.97 7.91
C ILE A 110 -4.47 1.50 8.30
N CYS A 111 -5.69 0.96 8.39
CA CYS A 111 -5.92 -0.47 8.50
C CYS A 111 -5.54 -1.12 7.16
N GLY A 112 -4.38 -1.74 7.11
CA GLY A 112 -3.89 -2.51 5.97
C GLY A 112 -3.90 -4.01 6.26
N ALA A 113 -4.99 -4.55 6.82
CA ALA A 113 -5.14 -5.99 7.02
C ALA A 113 -6.55 -6.44 6.61
N THR A 114 -6.69 -6.88 5.37
CA THR A 114 -7.65 -7.94 5.04
C THR A 114 -7.12 -8.71 3.85
N LEU A 115 -6.93 -10.02 4.05
CA LEU A 115 -6.87 -11.02 2.99
C LEU A 115 -7.96 -10.73 1.95
N CYS A 116 -7.58 -10.65 0.67
CA CYS A 116 -8.30 -11.10 -0.53
C CYS A 116 -7.41 -10.87 -1.76
#